data_AF-A0A2E8KQM5-F1
#
_entry.id   AF-A0A2E8KQM5-F1
#
_cell.length_a   1.000
_cell.length_b   1.000
_cell.length_c   1.000
_cell.angle_alpha   90.00
_cell.angle_beta   90.00
_cell.angle_gamma   90.00
#
_symmetry.space_group_name_H-M   'P 1'
#
loop_
_entity.id
_entity.type
_entity.pdbx_description
1 polymer ?
#
loop_
_entity_poly.entity_id
_entity_poly.type
_entity_poly.pdbx_seq_one_letter_code
_entity_poly.pdbx_strand_id
1 'polypeptide(L)'
;MKNLGLLNWLSKRKLTDEQVANIFVNTSFETVELGWPEVSELLNLMPEFETSPELSSEDYGKFLMIVVAGNLSHVPKHFANGVDRAIIKRCIAKFARALGVPKDKFAKKVKEYRAFMKEINRPSKNTTTAMTRAVIYKYDLIKHQEAYFRDMNVPNPIIQKALRDLMVSFIWDWDEISDNYRVDITSEEKTTAS
;
A
#
# COMPACT_ATOMS: atom_id res chain seq x y z
N MET A 1 -40.68 -0.37 -3.09
CA MET A 1 -39.21 -0.52 -3.00
C MET A 1 -38.70 0.49 -1.98
N LYS A 2 -38.66 0.14 -0.69
CA LYS A 2 -38.36 1.07 0.41
C LYS A 2 -37.35 0.44 1.37
N ASN A 3 -36.31 1.21 1.71
CA ASN A 3 -35.53 1.16 2.96
C ASN A 3 -34.57 -0.01 3.27
N LEU A 4 -34.18 -0.89 2.34
CA LEU A 4 -33.12 -1.87 2.63
C LEU A 4 -31.76 -1.20 2.96
N GLY A 5 -31.39 -0.11 2.26
CA GLY A 5 -30.13 0.60 2.53
C GLY A 5 -30.08 1.35 3.87
N LEU A 6 -31.19 1.94 4.30
CA LEU A 6 -31.29 2.67 5.58
C LEU A 6 -31.30 1.71 6.77
N LEU A 7 -31.99 0.57 6.66
CA LEU A 7 -31.99 -0.47 7.69
C LEU A 7 -30.62 -1.13 7.82
N ASN A 8 -29.94 -1.39 6.70
CA ASN A 8 -28.58 -1.94 6.71
C ASN A 8 -27.52 -0.91 7.19
N TRP A 9 -27.79 0.39 7.06
CA TRP A 9 -26.93 1.44 7.62
C TRP A 9 -27.06 1.58 9.14
N LEU A 10 -28.26 1.35 9.69
CA LEU A 10 -28.53 1.38 11.13
C LEU A 10 -27.98 0.14 11.88
N SER A 11 -27.77 -0.98 11.19
CA SER A 11 -27.19 -2.20 11.77
C SER A 11 -25.66 -2.20 11.85
N LYS A 12 -24.98 -1.34 11.09
CA LYS A 12 -23.52 -1.26 11.10
C LYS A 12 -23.00 -0.72 12.43
N ARG A 13 -21.93 -1.35 12.92
CA ARG A 13 -21.21 -0.87 14.11
C ARG A 13 -20.49 0.45 13.76
N LYS A 14 -20.25 1.29 14.77
CA LYS A 14 -19.55 2.56 14.55
C LYS A 14 -18.05 2.36 14.70
N LEU A 15 -17.30 2.95 13.78
CA LEU A 15 -15.88 3.25 13.94
C LEU A 15 -15.67 4.73 13.70
N THR A 16 -14.62 5.29 14.30
CA THR A 16 -14.14 6.62 13.95
C THR A 16 -13.10 6.53 12.85
N ASP A 17 -12.96 7.59 12.06
CA ASP A 17 -11.86 7.74 11.10
C ASP A 17 -10.48 7.59 11.75
N GLU A 18 -10.33 7.98 13.03
CA GLU A 18 -9.14 7.76 13.85
C GLU A 18 -8.87 6.28 14.14
N GLN A 19 -9.90 5.52 14.52
CA GLN A 19 -9.77 4.07 14.75
C GLN A 19 -9.44 3.33 13.47
N VAL A 20 -10.11 3.66 12.36
CA VAL A 20 -9.82 3.06 11.04
C VAL A 20 -8.36 3.34 10.64
N ALA A 21 -7.91 4.58 10.79
CA ALA A 21 -6.52 4.94 10.48
C ALA A 21 -5.51 4.25 11.39
N ASN A 22 -5.80 4.11 12.69
CA ASN A 22 -4.94 3.36 13.61
C ASN A 22 -4.79 1.89 13.20
N ILE A 23 -5.90 1.22 12.93
CA ILE A 23 -5.91 -0.18 12.51
C ILE A 23 -5.08 -0.35 11.23
N PHE A 24 -5.40 0.43 10.19
CA PHE A 24 -4.69 0.34 8.91
C PHE A 24 -3.19 0.61 9.04
N VAL A 25 -2.79 1.65 9.78
CA VAL A 25 -1.37 2.03 9.92
C VAL A 25 -0.59 0.95 10.66
N ASN A 26 -1.09 0.49 11.80
CA ASN A 26 -0.39 -0.51 12.61
C ASN A 26 -0.27 -1.83 11.86
N THR A 27 -1.35 -2.31 11.24
CA THR A 27 -1.30 -3.55 10.46
C THR A 27 -0.42 -3.40 9.22
N SER A 28 -0.38 -2.23 8.57
CA SER A 28 0.53 -2.01 7.44
C SER A 28 1.99 -2.12 7.85
N PHE A 29 2.37 -1.60 9.02
CA PHE A 29 3.74 -1.77 9.55
C PHE A 29 4.02 -3.23 9.82
N GLU A 30 3.17 -3.89 10.61
CA GLU A 30 3.34 -5.30 10.98
C GLU A 30 3.43 -6.22 9.75
N THR A 31 2.49 -6.09 8.80
CA THR A 31 2.48 -6.89 7.57
C THR A 31 3.74 -6.66 6.74
N VAL A 32 4.26 -5.43 6.68
CA VAL A 32 5.48 -5.13 5.93
C VAL A 32 6.73 -5.64 6.65
N GLU A 33 6.84 -5.43 7.96
CA GLU A 33 7.99 -5.87 8.76
C GLU A 33 8.12 -7.40 8.76
N LEU A 34 7.00 -8.11 8.83
CA LEU A 34 6.97 -9.58 8.76
C LEU A 34 7.11 -10.10 7.33
N GLY A 35 6.48 -9.44 6.35
CA GLY A 35 6.40 -9.93 4.98
C GLY A 35 7.62 -9.57 4.11
N TRP A 36 8.33 -8.47 4.39
CA TRP A 36 9.48 -8.08 3.57
C TRP A 36 10.63 -9.10 3.59
N PRO A 37 11.01 -9.71 4.74
CA PRO A 37 12.00 -10.79 4.74
C PRO A 37 11.67 -11.90 3.73
N GLU A 38 10.42 -12.37 3.69
CA GLU A 38 9.97 -13.39 2.74
C GLU A 38 10.05 -12.92 1.28
N VAL A 39 9.64 -11.67 1.01
CA VAL A 39 9.75 -11.07 -0.33
C VAL A 39 11.22 -10.98 -0.76
N SER A 40 12.10 -10.49 0.12
CA SER A 40 13.51 -10.31 -0.17
C SER A 40 14.24 -11.63 -0.39
N GLU A 41 13.93 -12.65 0.43
CA GLU A 41 14.49 -13.98 0.30
C GLU A 41 14.05 -14.65 -0.99
N LEU A 42 12.75 -14.60 -1.32
CA LEU A 42 12.23 -15.11 -2.59
C LEU A 42 13.01 -14.51 -3.76
N LEU A 43 13.15 -13.19 -3.81
CA LEU A 43 13.82 -12.48 -4.89
C LEU A 43 15.32 -12.80 -4.96
N ASN A 44 16.00 -12.95 -3.82
CA ASN A 44 17.42 -13.30 -3.77
C ASN A 44 17.71 -14.72 -4.27
N LEU A 45 16.73 -15.63 -4.13
CA LEU A 45 16.83 -17.04 -4.51
C LEU A 45 16.30 -17.35 -5.92
N MET A 46 15.74 -16.38 -6.63
CA MET A 46 15.13 -16.66 -7.93
C MET A 46 16.16 -16.98 -9.01
N PRO A 47 16.04 -18.12 -9.72
CA PRO A 47 16.96 -18.54 -10.77
C PRO A 47 16.85 -17.70 -12.04
N GLU A 48 15.78 -16.92 -12.21
CA GLU A 48 15.59 -16.02 -13.36
C GLU A 48 16.45 -14.76 -13.32
N PHE A 49 17.17 -14.53 -12.21
CA PHE A 49 18.21 -13.53 -12.14
C PHE A 49 19.58 -14.14 -12.52
N GLU A 50 20.29 -13.50 -13.45
CA GLU A 50 21.69 -13.81 -13.79
C GLU A 50 22.63 -13.60 -12.58
N THR A 51 22.28 -12.67 -11.69
CA THR A 51 23.01 -12.38 -10.45
C THR A 51 22.02 -12.14 -9.32
N SER A 52 22.32 -12.60 -8.10
CA SER A 52 21.44 -12.32 -6.96
C SER A 52 21.31 -10.80 -6.76
N PRO A 53 20.09 -10.29 -6.50
CA PRO A 53 19.87 -8.89 -6.15
C PRO A 53 20.48 -8.43 -4.81
N GLU A 54 20.89 -9.37 -3.94
CA GLU A 54 21.48 -9.11 -2.63
C GLU A 54 20.63 -8.16 -1.75
N LEU A 55 19.30 -8.32 -1.80
CA LEU A 55 18.38 -7.53 -0.99
C LEU A 55 18.57 -7.84 0.49
N SER A 56 18.68 -6.78 1.30
CA SER A 56 18.63 -6.90 2.75
C SER A 56 17.20 -7.09 3.25
N SER A 57 17.02 -8.01 4.20
CA SER A 57 15.76 -8.20 4.94
C SER A 57 15.39 -6.99 5.82
N GLU A 58 16.27 -6.00 5.96
CA GLU A 58 16.03 -4.77 6.71
C GLU A 58 15.68 -3.56 5.82
N ASP A 59 15.93 -3.60 4.50
CA ASP A 59 15.61 -2.49 3.56
C ASP A 59 14.13 -2.51 3.11
N TYR A 60 13.19 -2.56 4.05
CA TYR A 60 11.75 -2.59 3.73
C TYR A 60 11.14 -1.20 3.48
N GLY A 61 11.91 -0.11 3.62
CA GLY A 61 11.38 1.25 3.57
C GLY A 61 10.70 1.61 2.23
N LYS A 62 11.28 1.20 1.10
CA LYS A 62 10.64 1.40 -0.21
C LYS A 62 9.41 0.51 -0.37
N PHE A 63 9.45 -0.70 0.17
CA PHE A 63 8.36 -1.65 0.17
C PHE A 63 7.16 -1.14 0.98
N LEU A 64 7.37 -0.61 2.19
CA LEU A 64 6.35 0.07 2.99
C LEU A 64 5.66 1.16 2.18
N MET A 65 6.43 2.02 1.51
CA MET A 65 5.86 3.09 0.70
C MET A 65 5.02 2.58 -0.47
N ILE A 66 5.38 1.44 -1.07
CA ILE A 66 4.60 0.79 -2.14
C ILE A 66 3.27 0.29 -1.59
N VAL A 67 3.30 -0.45 -0.47
CA VAL A 67 2.11 -1.01 0.18
C VAL A 67 1.16 0.11 0.63
N VAL A 68 1.68 1.13 1.31
CA VAL A 68 0.89 2.27 1.78
C VAL A 68 0.28 3.05 0.61
N ALA A 69 1.07 3.38 -0.41
CA ALA A 69 0.57 4.14 -1.55
C ALA A 69 -0.45 3.35 -2.37
N GLY A 70 -0.27 2.04 -2.50
CA GLY A 70 -1.18 1.13 -3.18
C GLY A 70 -2.52 1.07 -2.46
N ASN A 71 -2.50 0.73 -1.17
CA ASN A 71 -3.72 0.57 -0.37
C ASN A 71 -4.47 1.89 -0.15
N LEU A 72 -3.79 3.02 0.09
CA LEU A 72 -4.45 4.32 0.20
C LEU A 72 -5.11 4.78 -1.11
N SER A 73 -4.72 4.22 -2.26
CA SER A 73 -5.37 4.53 -3.54
C SER A 73 -6.77 3.91 -3.67
N HIS A 74 -7.09 2.92 -2.83
CA HIS A 74 -8.40 2.26 -2.83
C HIS A 74 -9.43 2.97 -1.96
N VAL A 75 -9.03 3.64 -0.87
CA VAL A 75 -9.95 4.28 0.09
C VAL A 75 -11.12 5.05 -0.58
N PRO A 76 -10.91 5.88 -1.62
CA PRO A 76 -12.01 6.62 -2.26
C PRO A 76 -13.05 5.76 -2.99
N LYS A 77 -12.77 4.46 -3.22
CA LYS A 77 -13.71 3.50 -3.80
C LYS A 77 -14.65 2.88 -2.76
N HIS A 78 -14.26 2.88 -1.49
CA HIS A 78 -14.97 2.20 -0.40
C HIS A 78 -15.74 3.16 0.50
N PHE A 79 -15.32 4.43 0.57
CA PHE A 79 -15.93 5.43 1.45
C PHE A 79 -16.47 6.63 0.66
N ALA A 80 -17.54 7.23 1.17
CA ALA A 80 -18.13 8.43 0.60
C ALA A 80 -17.15 9.63 0.65
N ASN A 81 -17.33 10.56 -0.29
CA ASN A 81 -16.57 11.80 -0.35
C ASN A 81 -16.60 12.55 0.99
N GLY A 82 -15.42 12.81 1.55
CA GLY A 82 -15.23 13.44 2.86
C GLY A 82 -14.70 12.46 3.90
N VAL A 83 -15.35 11.30 4.05
CA VAL A 83 -14.89 10.22 4.95
C VAL A 83 -13.58 9.64 4.43
N ASP A 84 -13.50 9.38 3.12
CA ASP A 84 -12.29 8.92 2.46
C ASP A 84 -11.09 9.86 2.71
N ARG A 85 -11.30 11.17 2.57
CA ARG A 85 -10.27 12.20 2.79
C ARG A 85 -9.86 12.26 4.26
N ALA A 86 -10.81 12.13 5.19
CA ALA A 86 -10.53 12.13 6.61
C ALA A 86 -9.66 10.92 7.01
N ILE A 87 -10.02 9.72 6.55
CA ILE A 87 -9.23 8.50 6.74
C ILE A 87 -7.82 8.69 6.17
N ILE A 88 -7.69 9.09 4.90
CA ILE A 88 -6.38 9.29 4.25
C ILE A 88 -5.54 10.31 5.03
N LYS A 89 -6.13 11.44 5.44
CA LYS A 89 -5.42 12.49 6.21
C LYS A 89 -4.88 11.93 7.53
N ARG A 90 -5.67 11.12 8.24
CA ARG A 90 -5.26 10.49 9.50
C ARG A 90 -4.18 9.43 9.29
N CYS A 91 -4.30 8.58 8.27
CA CYS A 91 -3.27 7.62 7.93
C CYS A 91 -1.93 8.33 7.62
N ILE A 92 -1.95 9.37 6.78
CA ILE A 92 -0.76 10.19 6.47
C ILE A 92 -0.15 10.77 7.75
N ALA A 93 -0.97 11.36 8.62
CA ALA A 93 -0.48 11.95 9.87
C ALA A 93 0.16 10.92 10.81
N LYS A 94 -0.41 9.71 10.88
CA LYS A 94 0.06 8.62 11.72
C LYS A 94 1.34 7.99 11.21
N PHE A 95 1.41 7.65 9.91
CA PHE A 95 2.65 7.18 9.30
C PHE A 95 3.77 8.20 9.43
N ALA A 96 3.48 9.49 9.16
CA ALA A 96 4.47 10.54 9.29
C ALA A 96 5.03 10.65 10.71
N ARG A 97 4.14 10.61 11.72
CA ARG A 97 4.55 10.60 13.14
C ARG A 97 5.38 9.37 13.49
N ALA A 98 4.94 8.18 13.08
CA ALA A 98 5.64 6.92 13.38
C ALA A 98 7.04 6.88 12.75
N LEU A 99 7.19 7.42 11.53
CA LEU A 99 8.47 7.48 10.82
C LEU A 99 9.33 8.71 11.18
N GLY A 100 8.88 9.56 12.09
CA GLY A 100 9.62 10.77 12.49
C GLY A 100 9.79 11.80 11.37
N VAL A 101 8.88 11.85 10.39
CA VAL A 101 8.95 12.77 9.25
C VAL A 101 7.81 13.80 9.26
N PRO A 102 8.01 15.01 8.72
CA PRO A 102 6.93 15.98 8.56
C PRO A 102 5.75 15.44 7.73
N LYS A 103 4.52 15.75 8.15
CA LYS A 103 3.28 15.25 7.53
C LYS A 103 3.19 15.57 6.03
N ASP A 104 3.57 16.80 5.66
CA ASP A 104 3.59 17.28 4.28
C ASP A 104 4.62 16.53 3.42
N LYS A 105 5.81 16.25 3.98
CA LYS A 105 6.84 15.46 3.30
C LYS A 105 6.38 14.01 3.06
N PHE A 106 5.76 13.38 4.05
CA PHE A 106 5.21 12.03 3.89
C PHE A 106 4.09 12.01 2.84
N ALA A 107 3.14 12.95 2.93
CA ALA A 107 2.06 13.09 1.95
C ALA A 107 2.59 13.26 0.53
N LYS A 108 3.62 14.09 0.35
CA LYS A 108 4.30 14.27 -0.94
C LYS A 108 4.91 12.96 -1.43
N LYS A 109 5.61 12.21 -0.56
CA LYS A 109 6.22 10.93 -0.92
C LYS A 109 5.18 9.89 -1.32
N VAL A 110 4.06 9.78 -0.60
CA VAL A 110 2.93 8.90 -0.99
C VAL A 110 2.39 9.29 -2.37
N LYS A 111 2.21 10.58 -2.65
CA LYS A 111 1.77 11.07 -3.96
C LYS A 111 2.75 10.71 -5.08
N GLU A 112 4.05 10.85 -4.84
CA GLU A 112 5.11 10.46 -5.78
C GLU A 112 5.06 8.96 -6.08
N TYR A 113 4.92 8.11 -5.06
CA TYR A 113 4.80 6.65 -5.24
C TYR A 113 3.54 6.26 -6.01
N ARG A 114 2.40 6.90 -5.73
CA ARG A 114 1.15 6.69 -6.49
C ARG A 114 1.29 7.08 -7.96
N ALA A 115 1.93 8.23 -8.23
CA ALA A 115 2.16 8.69 -9.60
C ALA A 115 3.09 7.73 -10.36
N PHE A 116 4.19 7.34 -9.73
CA PHE A 116 5.13 6.36 -10.26
C PHE A 116 4.45 5.01 -10.57
N MET A 117 3.70 4.46 -9.62
CA MET A 117 2.93 3.22 -9.81
C MET A 117 1.93 3.32 -10.96
N LYS A 118 1.24 4.45 -11.09
CA LYS A 118 0.31 4.68 -12.21
C LYS A 118 1.02 4.71 -13.56
N GLU A 119 2.24 5.26 -13.61
CA GLU A 119 3.04 5.37 -14.83
C GLU A 119 3.48 3.99 -15.31
N ILE A 120 4.20 3.26 -14.46
CA ILE A 120 4.77 1.95 -14.79
C ILE A 120 3.71 0.87 -15.01
N ASN A 121 2.48 1.06 -14.52
CA ASN A 121 1.42 0.06 -14.63
C ASN A 121 0.62 0.15 -15.93
N ARG A 122 0.83 1.17 -16.77
CA ARG A 122 0.04 1.30 -18.01
C ARG A 122 0.21 0.06 -18.93
N PRO A 123 -0.85 -0.34 -19.65
CA PRO A 123 -2.22 0.19 -19.62
C PRO A 123 -3.10 -0.35 -18.47
N SER A 124 -2.58 -1.25 -17.63
CA SER A 124 -3.30 -1.85 -16.52
C SER A 124 -3.70 -0.81 -15.45
N LYS A 125 -4.81 -1.12 -14.76
CA LYS A 125 -5.28 -0.39 -13.57
C LYS A 125 -5.27 -1.26 -12.32
N ASN A 126 -4.75 -2.49 -12.41
CA ASN A 126 -4.69 -3.43 -11.29
C ASN A 126 -3.62 -2.99 -10.29
N THR A 127 -4.00 -2.77 -9.03
CA THR A 127 -3.10 -2.26 -7.99
C THR A 127 -2.04 -3.27 -7.59
N THR A 128 -2.37 -4.56 -7.49
CA THR A 128 -1.37 -5.61 -7.23
C THR A 128 -0.30 -5.59 -8.31
N THR A 129 -0.67 -5.52 -9.59
CA THR A 129 0.29 -5.38 -10.70
C THR A 129 1.13 -4.10 -10.57
N ALA A 130 0.52 -2.97 -10.17
CA ALA A 130 1.26 -1.72 -9.95
C ALA A 130 2.29 -1.85 -8.82
N MET A 131 1.90 -2.49 -7.71
CA MET A 131 2.75 -2.73 -6.55
C MET A 131 3.91 -3.68 -6.91
N THR A 132 3.62 -4.79 -7.59
CA THR A 132 4.62 -5.74 -8.10
C THR A 132 5.64 -5.03 -8.99
N ARG A 133 5.18 -4.25 -9.98
CA ARG A 133 6.09 -3.48 -10.84
C ARG A 133 6.90 -2.49 -10.01
N ALA A 134 6.29 -1.81 -9.05
CA ALA A 134 6.99 -0.84 -8.23
C ALA A 134 8.13 -1.45 -7.42
N VAL A 135 7.95 -2.66 -6.87
CA VAL A 135 9.04 -3.38 -6.19
C VAL A 135 10.19 -3.62 -7.17
N ILE A 136 9.89 -4.20 -8.33
CA ILE A 136 10.90 -4.51 -9.36
C ILE A 136 11.71 -3.27 -9.75
N TYR A 137 11.06 -2.15 -10.04
CA TYR A 137 11.77 -0.93 -10.46
C TYR A 137 12.44 -0.19 -9.29
N LYS A 138 11.84 -0.14 -8.09
CA LYS A 138 12.39 0.63 -6.95
C LYS A 138 13.55 -0.07 -6.26
N TYR A 139 13.62 -1.39 -6.35
CA TYR A 139 14.74 -2.20 -5.89
C TYR A 139 15.72 -2.55 -7.02
N ASP A 140 15.56 -1.94 -8.20
CA ASP A 140 16.52 -2.05 -9.31
C ASP A 140 16.74 -3.50 -9.77
N LEU A 141 15.68 -4.33 -9.71
CA LEU A 141 15.78 -5.76 -10.00
C LEU A 141 16.01 -6.04 -11.50
N ILE A 142 15.68 -5.08 -12.36
CA ILE A 142 15.84 -5.18 -13.82
C ILE A 142 17.32 -5.35 -14.22
N LYS A 143 18.28 -4.85 -13.43
CA LYS A 143 19.70 -5.05 -13.78
C LYS A 143 20.18 -6.49 -13.59
N HIS A 144 19.48 -7.26 -12.77
CA HIS A 144 19.87 -8.61 -12.36
C HIS A 144 19.35 -9.70 -13.29
N GLN A 145 18.36 -9.42 -14.12
CA GLN A 145 17.76 -10.40 -15.05
C GLN A 145 18.50 -10.44 -16.40
N GLU A 146 18.14 -11.39 -17.26
CA GLU A 146 18.73 -11.56 -18.60
C GLU A 146 18.77 -10.29 -19.46
N ALA A 147 19.81 -10.19 -20.30
CA ALA A 147 20.07 -9.02 -21.16
C ALA A 147 18.85 -8.59 -21.97
N TYR A 148 18.10 -9.53 -22.55
CA TYR A 148 16.90 -9.24 -23.31
C TYR A 148 15.89 -8.37 -22.54
N PHE A 149 15.53 -8.76 -21.32
CA PHE A 149 14.56 -8.02 -20.51
C PHE A 149 15.16 -6.73 -19.93
N ARG A 150 16.44 -6.77 -19.55
CA ARG A 150 17.20 -5.64 -19.02
C ARG A 150 17.32 -4.50 -20.02
N ASP A 151 17.68 -4.79 -21.27
CA ASP A 151 17.87 -3.79 -22.33
C ASP A 151 16.56 -3.10 -22.72
N MET A 152 15.44 -3.82 -22.65
CA MET A 152 14.10 -3.27 -22.85
C MET A 152 13.55 -2.55 -21.62
N ASN A 153 14.24 -2.63 -20.47
CA ASN A 153 13.79 -2.12 -19.18
C ASN A 153 12.39 -2.62 -18.81
N VAL A 154 12.15 -3.92 -18.97
CA VAL A 154 10.88 -4.58 -18.61
C VAL A 154 11.14 -5.76 -17.68
N PRO A 155 10.23 -6.09 -16.75
CA PRO A 155 10.40 -7.24 -15.88
C PRO A 155 10.30 -8.57 -16.64
N ASN A 156 11.15 -9.54 -16.29
CA ASN A 156 10.94 -10.93 -16.68
C ASN A 156 9.53 -11.40 -16.20
N PRO A 157 8.70 -12.03 -17.07
CA PRO A 157 7.34 -12.44 -16.72
C PRO A 157 7.23 -13.44 -15.56
N ILE A 158 8.23 -14.33 -15.40
CA ILE A 158 8.23 -15.34 -14.33
C ILE A 158 8.45 -14.65 -12.98
N ILE A 159 9.44 -13.75 -12.92
CA ILE A 159 9.73 -12.87 -11.78
C ILE A 159 8.49 -12.06 -11.40
N GLN A 160 7.86 -11.45 -12.40
CA GLN A 160 6.65 -10.66 -12.19
C GLN A 160 5.50 -11.52 -11.64
N LYS A 161 5.31 -12.75 -12.14
CA LYS A 161 4.27 -13.64 -11.64
C LYS A 161 4.52 -14.06 -10.20
N ALA A 162 5.72 -14.57 -9.89
CA ALA A 162 6.08 -15.04 -8.55
C ALA A 162 5.89 -13.93 -7.51
N LEU A 163 6.42 -12.74 -7.79
CA LEU A 163 6.26 -11.60 -6.90
C LEU A 163 4.80 -11.15 -6.82
N ARG A 164 4.04 -11.15 -7.91
CA ARG A 164 2.62 -10.77 -7.90
C ARG A 164 1.80 -11.69 -7.00
N ASP A 165 2.05 -12.98 -7.03
CA ASP A 165 1.32 -13.96 -6.22
C ASP A 165 1.52 -13.67 -4.72
N LEU A 166 2.73 -13.24 -4.32
CA LEU A 166 3.01 -12.77 -2.96
C LEU A 166 2.41 -11.39 -2.66
N MET A 167 2.43 -10.45 -3.61
CA MET A 167 1.88 -9.10 -3.44
C MET A 167 0.38 -9.06 -3.14
N VAL A 168 -0.38 -10.12 -3.45
CA VAL A 168 -1.81 -10.21 -3.13
C VAL A 168 -2.04 -10.12 -1.62
N SER A 169 -1.16 -10.71 -0.81
CA SER A 169 -1.25 -10.72 0.66
C SER A 169 -1.04 -9.35 1.30
N PHE A 170 -0.57 -8.36 0.53
CA PHE A 170 -0.35 -6.98 1.00
C PHE A 170 -1.49 -6.03 0.60
N ILE A 171 -2.54 -6.53 -0.05
CA ILE A 171 -3.74 -5.74 -0.34
C ILE A 171 -4.61 -5.68 0.90
N TRP A 172 -4.89 -4.46 1.35
CA TRP A 172 -5.80 -4.22 2.46
C TRP A 172 -7.25 -4.40 2.01
N ASP A 173 -7.99 -5.20 2.76
CA ASP A 173 -9.42 -5.38 2.57
C ASP A 173 -10.20 -4.20 3.17
N TRP A 174 -10.43 -3.17 2.35
CA TRP A 174 -11.25 -2.04 2.74
C TRP A 174 -12.74 -2.39 2.81
N ASP A 175 -13.18 -3.45 2.10
CA ASP A 175 -14.57 -3.89 2.09
C ASP A 175 -14.99 -4.41 3.46
N GLU A 176 -14.10 -5.11 4.17
CA GLU A 176 -14.33 -5.54 5.56
C GLU A 176 -14.70 -4.37 6.48
N ILE A 177 -14.12 -3.18 6.27
CA ILE A 177 -14.49 -1.99 7.03
C ILE A 177 -15.76 -1.34 6.46
N SER A 178 -15.83 -1.08 5.15
CA SER A 178 -16.95 -0.34 4.56
C SER A 178 -18.27 -1.10 4.64
N ASP A 179 -18.24 -2.43 4.62
CA ASP A 179 -19.43 -3.28 4.64
C ASP A 179 -19.97 -3.50 6.04
N ASN A 180 -19.10 -3.59 7.05
CA ASN A 180 -19.49 -3.90 8.42
C ASN A 180 -19.64 -2.67 9.33
N TYR A 181 -19.00 -1.54 8.97
CA TYR A 181 -18.92 -0.37 9.85
C TYR A 181 -19.41 0.91 9.19
N ARG A 182 -19.99 1.78 10.02
CA ARG A 182 -20.21 3.19 9.70
C ARG A 182 -19.05 4.00 10.29
N VAL A 183 -18.36 4.74 9.42
CA VAL A 183 -17.22 5.57 9.85
C VAL A 183 -17.69 7.00 10.12
N ASP A 184 -17.57 7.42 11.38
CA ASP A 184 -17.87 8.77 11.84
C ASP A 184 -16.56 9.61 11.86
N ILE A 185 -16.62 10.81 11.28
CA ILE A 185 -15.47 11.73 11.26
C ILE A 185 -15.37 12.42 12.63
N THR A 186 -14.21 12.32 13.26
CA THR A 186 -13.94 12.98 14.55
C THR A 186 -13.20 14.31 14.35
N SER A 187 -13.28 15.23 15.31
CA SER A 187 -12.44 16.43 15.32
C SER A 187 -10.97 16.05 15.50
N GLU A 188 -10.05 16.85 14.96
CA GLU A 188 -8.63 16.69 15.28
C GLU A 188 -8.44 17.05 16.76
N GLU A 189 -8.04 16.07 17.58
CA GLU A 189 -7.52 16.40 18.90
C GLU A 189 -6.34 17.32 18.71
N LYS A 190 -6.39 18.51 19.33
CA LYS A 190 -5.23 19.38 19.47
C LYS A 190 -4.22 18.61 20.31
N THR A 191 -3.37 17.82 19.67
CA THR A 191 -2.20 17.25 20.34
C THR A 191 -1.32 18.44 20.70
N THR A 192 -1.44 18.90 21.94
CA THR A 192 -0.48 19.78 22.58
C THR A 192 0.86 19.06 22.52
N ALA A 193 1.71 19.48 21.58
CA ALA A 193 3.12 19.16 21.65
C ALA A 193 3.64 19.76 22.96
N SER A 194 4.05 18.90 23.88
CA SER A 194 4.86 19.21 25.06
C SER A 194 6.15 18.41 24.92
#